data_AF-A0A923DKD9-F1
#
_entry.id   AF-A0A923DKD9-F1
#
_cell.length_a   1.000
_cell.length_b   1.000
_cell.length_c   1.000
_cell.angle_alpha   90.00
_cell.angle_beta   90.00
_cell.angle_gamma   90.00
#
_symmetry.space_group_name_H-M   'P 1'
#
loop_
_entity.id
_entity.type
_entity.pdbx_description
1 polymer ?
#
loop_
_entity_poly.entity_id
_entity_poly.type
_entity_poly.pdbx_seq_one_letter_code
_entity_poly.pdbx_strand_id
1 'polypeptide(L)'
;MSGLYIHSASAYIGEANADIALLKEEIRRYTQENFRRGNRFILLSLLGARQCIQHRSLQADTAVYLTTEHGNLGETAAVLDEIYTAHSLPKPFGFINTMSGTAAFYLAQNLGLRGRNIIVSSQHVCFERGLELLN
;
A
#
# COMPACT_ATOMS: atom_id res chain seq x y z
N MET A 1 -13.23 -21.54 -19.66
CA MET A 1 -12.90 -20.58 -18.60
C MET A 1 -11.41 -20.35 -18.62
N SER A 2 -10.96 -19.10 -18.77
CA SER A 2 -9.54 -18.78 -18.53
C SER A 2 -9.27 -19.01 -17.04
N GLY A 3 -8.27 -19.83 -16.70
CA GLY A 3 -7.87 -20.01 -15.31
C GLY A 3 -7.27 -18.73 -14.74
N LEU A 4 -7.43 -18.51 -13.43
CA LEU A 4 -6.70 -17.49 -12.69
C LEU A 4 -5.37 -18.10 -12.22
N TYR A 5 -4.25 -17.42 -12.50
CA TYR A 5 -2.92 -17.89 -12.12
C TYR A 5 -2.17 -16.82 -11.33
N ILE A 6 -1.44 -17.25 -10.31
CA ILE A 6 -0.51 -16.40 -9.57
C ILE A 6 0.81 -16.38 -10.34
N HIS A 7 1.16 -15.22 -10.91
CA HIS A 7 2.40 -15.05 -11.67
C HIS A 7 3.63 -14.78 -10.79
N SER A 8 3.42 -14.20 -9.61
CA SER A 8 4.48 -13.83 -8.68
C SER A 8 3.91 -13.63 -7.29
N ALA A 9 4.72 -13.89 -6.27
CA ALA A 9 4.38 -13.64 -4.88
C ALA A 9 5.63 -13.12 -4.15
N SER A 10 5.43 -12.24 -3.19
CA SER A 10 6.49 -11.68 -2.36
C SER A 10 6.02 -11.58 -0.91
N ALA A 11 6.98 -11.62 -0.01
CA ALA A 11 6.75 -11.41 1.42
C ALA A 11 7.91 -10.58 1.97
N TYR A 12 7.57 -9.55 2.74
CA TYR A 12 8.53 -8.77 3.49
C TYR A 12 8.22 -8.90 4.98
N ILE A 13 9.21 -9.37 5.73
CA ILE A 13 9.16 -9.50 7.19
C ILE A 13 10.29 -8.64 7.72
N GLY A 14 9.93 -7.56 8.42
CA GLY A 14 10.87 -6.68 9.09
C GLY A 14 10.45 -6.45 10.53
N GLU A 15 11.32 -5.83 11.31
CA GLU A 15 10.97 -5.47 12.70
C GLU A 15 9.77 -4.51 12.72
N ALA A 16 8.88 -4.70 13.70
CA ALA A 16 7.65 -3.89 13.83
C ALA A 16 7.93 -2.38 13.83
N ASN A 17 9.04 -1.98 14.45
CA ASN A 17 9.47 -0.59 14.57
C ASN A 17 10.65 -0.22 13.65
N ALA A 18 10.92 -1.04 12.62
CA ALA A 18 11.98 -0.73 11.66
C ALA A 18 11.81 0.68 11.10
N ASP A 19 12.91 1.42 11.00
CA ASP A 19 12.91 2.79 10.50
C ASP A 19 12.34 2.83 9.07
N ILE A 20 11.45 3.79 8.83
CA ILE A 20 10.90 4.10 7.51
C ILE A 20 12.02 4.38 6.50
N ALA A 21 13.16 4.92 6.94
CA ALA A 21 14.33 5.13 6.09
C ALA A 21 14.82 3.83 5.44
N LEU A 22 14.85 2.72 6.20
CA LEU A 22 15.26 1.41 5.71
C LEU A 22 14.27 0.87 4.66
N LEU A 23 12.96 1.04 4.88
CA LEU A 23 11.95 0.68 3.88
C LEU A 23 12.13 1.47 2.58
N LYS A 24 12.41 2.78 2.68
CA LYS A 24 12.67 3.63 1.51
C LYS A 24 13.96 3.27 0.79
N GLU A 25 14.97 2.79 1.50
CA GLU A 25 16.20 2.27 0.90
C GLU A 25 15.94 0.96 0.15
N GLU A 26 15.18 0.04 0.75
CA GLU A 26 14.84 -1.22 0.10
C GLU A 26 14.02 -1.00 -1.18
N ILE A 27 13.02 -0.12 -1.14
CA ILE A 27 12.19 0.20 -2.31
C ILE A 27 13.02 0.82 -3.44
N ARG A 28 14.06 1.60 -3.12
CA ARG A 28 14.94 2.24 -4.11
C ARG A 28 15.71 1.26 -4.98
N ARG A 29 15.81 -0.01 -4.57
CA ARG A 29 16.37 -1.08 -5.41
C ARG A 29 15.49 -1.40 -6.62
N TYR A 30 14.21 -1.05 -6.57
CA TYR A 30 13.22 -1.37 -7.60
C TYR A 30 12.68 -0.16 -8.36
N THR A 31 12.84 1.05 -7.84
CA THR A 31 12.34 2.29 -8.48
C THR A 31 13.20 3.50 -8.12
N GLN A 32 13.32 4.43 -9.07
CA GLN A 32 14.00 5.72 -8.85
C GLN A 32 13.07 6.78 -8.25
N GLU A 33 11.77 6.48 -8.10
CA GLU A 33 10.83 7.44 -7.52
C GLU A 33 11.09 7.69 -6.03
N ASN A 34 10.96 8.95 -5.63
CA ASN A 34 11.19 9.38 -4.26
C ASN A 34 9.86 9.55 -3.50
N PHE A 35 9.59 8.64 -2.56
CA PHE A 35 8.40 8.65 -1.73
C PHE A 35 8.56 9.59 -0.54
N ARG A 36 8.35 10.89 -0.78
CA ARG A 36 8.42 11.92 0.27
C ARG A 36 7.33 11.78 1.34
N ARG A 37 6.11 11.36 0.96
CA ARG A 37 4.90 11.41 1.81
C ARG A 37 4.31 10.03 2.14
N GLY A 38 5.04 8.96 1.85
CA GLY A 38 4.61 7.59 2.18
C GLY A 38 4.85 7.26 3.64
N ASN A 39 3.83 6.77 4.32
CA ASN A 39 3.96 6.13 5.62
C ASN A 39 4.24 4.63 5.48
N ARG A 40 4.35 3.94 6.61
CA ARG A 40 4.71 2.52 6.63
C ARG A 40 3.77 1.65 5.79
N PHE A 41 2.45 1.84 5.88
CA PHE A 41 1.48 1.04 5.14
C PHE A 41 1.62 1.23 3.61
N ILE A 42 1.77 2.48 3.16
CA ILE A 42 2.00 2.82 1.75
C ILE A 42 3.31 2.19 1.25
N LEU A 43 4.39 2.34 2.02
CA LEU A 43 5.71 1.86 1.63
C LEU A 43 5.78 0.32 1.58
N LEU A 44 5.18 -0.39 2.54
CA LEU A 44 5.12 -1.85 2.50
C LEU A 44 4.30 -2.37 1.31
N SER A 45 3.17 -1.71 1.03
CA SER A 45 2.35 -2.04 -0.14
C SER A 45 3.15 -1.89 -1.44
N LEU A 46 3.86 -0.76 -1.59
CA LEU A 46 4.75 -0.49 -2.73
C LEU A 46 5.89 -1.52 -2.82
N LEU A 47 6.52 -1.85 -1.70
CA LEU A 47 7.63 -2.81 -1.67
C LEU A 47 7.19 -4.18 -2.16
N GLY A 48 6.08 -4.72 -1.64
CA GLY A 48 5.56 -6.02 -2.04
C GLY A 48 5.22 -6.07 -3.54
N ALA A 49 4.53 -5.05 -4.04
CA ALA A 49 4.22 -4.93 -5.46
C ALA A 49 5.49 -4.84 -6.33
N ARG A 50 6.47 -4.02 -5.93
CA ARG A 50 7.75 -3.87 -6.63
C ARG A 50 8.59 -5.14 -6.60
N GLN A 51 8.57 -5.92 -5.53
CA GLN A 51 9.24 -7.23 -5.49
C GLN A 51 8.58 -8.22 -6.47
N CYS A 52 7.26 -8.18 -6.63
CA CYS A 52 6.55 -9.05 -7.57
C CYS A 52 6.80 -8.66 -9.04
N ILE A 53 6.78 -7.36 -9.34
CA ILE A 53 6.88 -6.80 -10.70
C ILE A 53 8.34 -6.66 -11.15
N GLN A 54 9.24 -6.40 -10.20
CA GLN A 54 10.66 -6.12 -10.43
C GLN A 54 10.83 -5.00 -11.46
N HIS A 55 11.57 -5.26 -12.54
CA HIS A 55 11.81 -4.31 -13.63
C HIS A 55 10.85 -4.48 -14.81
N ARG A 56 9.79 -5.29 -14.67
CA ARG A 56 8.79 -5.50 -15.73
C ARG A 56 7.84 -4.31 -15.80
N SER A 57 7.38 -4.00 -17.01
CA SER A 57 6.28 -3.06 -17.21
C SER A 57 4.96 -3.81 -17.21
N LEU A 58 3.94 -3.23 -16.58
CA LEU A 58 2.56 -3.70 -16.66
C LEU A 58 1.80 -2.89 -17.71
N GLN A 59 0.71 -3.43 -18.24
CA GLN A 59 -0.16 -2.66 -19.12
C GLN A 59 -0.87 -1.57 -18.30
N ALA A 60 -1.02 -0.38 -18.87
CA ALA A 60 -1.55 0.78 -18.14
C ALA A 60 -2.99 0.56 -17.64
N ASP A 61 -3.78 -0.31 -18.26
CA ASP A 61 -5.13 -0.68 -17.84
C ASP A 61 -5.18 -1.79 -16.78
N THR A 62 -4.03 -2.29 -16.31
CA THR A 62 -3.96 -3.28 -15.23
C THR A 62 -4.65 -2.74 -13.98
N ALA A 63 -5.58 -3.53 -13.43
CA ALA A 63 -6.30 -3.20 -12.21
C ALA A 63 -5.45 -3.43 -10.94
N VAL A 64 -5.73 -2.67 -9.90
CA VAL A 64 -5.16 -2.80 -8.56
C VAL A 64 -6.28 -3.16 -7.59
N TYR A 65 -6.12 -4.29 -6.92
CA TYR A 65 -6.96 -4.70 -5.80
C TYR A 65 -6.06 -4.82 -4.57
N LEU A 66 -6.04 -3.78 -3.74
CA LEU A 66 -5.29 -3.80 -2.49
C LEU A 66 -6.18 -4.35 -1.38
N THR A 67 -5.75 -5.43 -0.75
CA THR A 67 -6.47 -6.03 0.38
C THR A 67 -5.70 -5.80 1.67
N THR A 68 -6.43 -5.61 2.76
CA THR A 68 -5.85 -5.38 4.09
C THR A 68 -6.81 -5.86 5.17
N GLU A 69 -6.31 -6.05 6.39
CA GLU A 69 -7.17 -6.35 7.55
C GLU A 69 -7.49 -5.09 8.35
N HIS A 70 -6.47 -4.26 8.61
CA HIS A 70 -6.59 -3.06 9.45
C HIS A 70 -6.25 -1.76 8.72
N GLY A 71 -5.82 -1.84 7.45
CA GLY A 71 -5.39 -0.68 6.69
C GLY A 71 -4.28 0.09 7.40
N ASN A 72 -4.43 1.41 7.44
CA ASN A 72 -3.40 2.30 7.96
C ASN A 72 -3.58 2.66 9.45
N LEU A 73 -3.57 1.64 10.31
CA LEU A 73 -3.80 1.79 11.75
C LEU A 73 -2.80 2.74 12.44
N GLY A 74 -1.52 2.67 12.06
CA GLY A 74 -0.46 3.45 12.70
C GLY A 74 -0.62 4.97 12.49
N GLU A 75 -0.98 5.40 11.27
CA GLU A 75 -1.23 6.82 11.01
C GLU A 75 -2.55 7.27 11.66
N THR A 76 -3.57 6.42 11.66
CA THR A 76 -4.83 6.71 12.34
C THR A 76 -4.60 6.96 13.82
N ALA A 77 -3.82 6.11 14.49
CA ALA A 77 -3.46 6.31 15.90
C ALA A 77 -2.71 7.63 16.12
N ALA A 78 -1.68 7.92 15.30
CA ALA A 78 -0.90 9.15 15.41
C ALA A 78 -1.77 10.42 15.22
N VAL A 79 -2.69 10.40 14.25
CA VAL A 79 -3.62 11.51 14.01
C VAL A 79 -4.60 11.69 15.17
N LEU A 80 -5.08 10.59 15.77
CA LEU A 80 -5.94 10.66 16.95
C LEU A 80 -5.18 11.24 18.15
N ASP A 81 -3.92 10.88 18.35
CA ASP A 81 -3.07 11.46 19.40
C ASP A 81 -2.83 12.97 19.18
N GLU A 82 -2.59 13.41 17.94
CA GLU A 82 -2.46 14.83 17.61
C GLU A 82 -3.72 15.62 18.00
N ILE A 83 -4.91 15.07 17.73
CA ILE A 83 -6.20 15.72 18.02
C ILE A 83 -6.54 15.67 19.51
N TYR A 84 -6.57 14.47 20.09
CA TYR A 84 -7.16 14.25 21.41
C TYR A 84 -6.16 14.41 22.55
N THR A 85 -4.89 14.07 22.34
CA THR A 85 -3.87 14.16 23.38
C THR A 85 -3.13 15.50 23.31
N ALA A 86 -2.71 15.91 22.12
CA ALA A 86 -1.96 17.14 21.92
C ALA A 86 -2.84 18.38 21.67
N HIS A 87 -4.16 18.20 21.50
CA HIS A 87 -5.13 19.27 21.23
C HIS A 87 -4.72 20.15 20.03
N SER A 88 -4.18 19.50 19.00
CA SER A 88 -3.64 20.15 17.81
C SER A 88 -4.38 19.67 16.56
N LEU A 89 -4.33 20.48 15.50
CA LEU A 89 -4.84 20.03 14.20
C LEU A 89 -3.86 19.01 13.61
N PRO A 90 -4.37 17.91 13.02
CA PRO A 90 -3.49 16.93 12.43
C PRO A 90 -2.77 17.50 11.22
N LYS A 91 -1.53 17.04 11.00
CA LYS A 91 -0.78 17.47 9.81
C LYS A 91 -1.53 17.01 8.53
N PRO A 92 -1.64 17.85 7.47
CA PRO A 92 -2.43 17.51 6.29
C PRO A 92 -2.07 16.16 5.65
N PHE A 93 -0.77 15.83 5.57
CA PHE A 93 -0.34 14.53 5.02
C PHE A 93 -0.63 13.36 5.94
N GLY A 94 -0.53 13.54 7.25
CA GLY A 94 -0.91 12.49 8.20
C GLY A 94 -2.41 12.19 8.06
N PHE A 95 -3.23 13.23 8.01
CA PHE A 95 -4.67 13.11 7.80
C PHE A 95 -5.03 12.41 6.49
N ILE A 96 -4.50 12.85 5.34
CA ILE A 96 -4.74 12.21 4.02
C ILE A 96 -4.34 10.73 4.05
N ASN A 97 -3.23 10.43 4.72
CA ASN A 97 -2.73 9.07 4.77
C ASN A 97 -3.61 8.16 5.62
N THR A 98 -4.40 8.66 6.59
CA THR A 98 -5.38 7.82 7.33
C THR A 98 -6.38 7.10 6.42
N MET A 99 -6.66 7.67 5.24
CA MET A 99 -7.46 7.00 4.22
C MET A 99 -6.68 5.83 3.63
N SER A 100 -7.16 4.60 3.85
CA SER A 100 -6.47 3.40 3.37
C SER A 100 -6.34 3.35 1.84
N GLY A 101 -7.28 3.96 1.10
CA GLY A 101 -7.23 4.08 -0.36
C GLY A 101 -6.00 4.83 -0.89
N THR A 102 -5.36 5.67 -0.07
CA THR A 102 -4.14 6.39 -0.44
C THR A 102 -2.99 5.45 -0.81
N ALA A 103 -2.88 4.27 -0.19
CA ALA A 103 -1.88 3.26 -0.55
C ALA A 103 -2.12 2.69 -1.95
N ALA A 104 -3.37 2.35 -2.28
CA ALA A 104 -3.73 1.82 -3.59
C ALA A 104 -3.56 2.89 -4.69
N PHE A 105 -3.83 4.17 -4.38
CA PHE A 105 -3.53 5.29 -5.26
C PHE A 105 -2.03 5.42 -5.55
N TYR A 106 -1.18 5.45 -4.51
CA TYR A 106 0.27 5.56 -4.69
C TYR A 106 0.87 4.36 -5.42
N LEU A 107 0.35 3.16 -5.19
CA LEU A 107 0.68 1.96 -5.96
C LEU A 107 0.42 2.14 -7.45
N ALA A 108 -0.81 2.52 -7.81
CA ALA A 108 -1.19 2.72 -9.20
C ALA A 108 -0.37 3.84 -9.85
N GLN A 109 -0.17 4.96 -9.16
CA GLN A 109 0.65 6.07 -9.64
C GLN A 109 2.10 5.60 -9.91
N ASN A 110 2.72 4.93 -8.95
CA ASN A 110 4.10 4.47 -9.05
C ASN A 110 4.30 3.44 -10.17
N LEU A 111 3.29 2.63 -10.45
CA LEU A 111 3.32 1.60 -11.50
C LEU A 111 2.79 2.08 -12.85
N GLY A 112 2.36 3.34 -12.97
CA GLY A 112 1.80 3.89 -14.21
C GLY A 112 0.44 3.31 -14.59
N LEU A 113 -0.34 2.83 -13.61
CA LEU A 113 -1.60 2.14 -13.81
C LEU A 113 -2.79 3.10 -13.75
N ARG A 114 -3.79 2.79 -14.56
CA ARG A 114 -5.05 3.53 -14.79
C ARG A 114 -6.26 2.60 -14.83
N GLY A 115 -6.05 1.30 -14.60
CA GLY A 115 -7.12 0.33 -14.43
C GLY A 115 -7.94 0.59 -13.17
N ARG A 116 -8.94 -0.27 -12.95
CA ARG A 116 -9.77 -0.25 -11.73
C ARG A 116 -8.88 -0.29 -10.49
N ASN A 117 -9.13 0.59 -9.53
CA ASN A 117 -8.33 0.70 -8.31
C ASN A 117 -9.25 0.59 -7.09
N ILE A 118 -9.21 -0.56 -6.41
CA ILE A 118 -10.09 -0.90 -5.29
C ILE A 118 -9.25 -1.27 -4.08
N ILE A 119 -9.71 -0.81 -2.92
CA ILE A 119 -9.24 -1.30 -1.63
C ILE A 119 -10.35 -2.07 -0.92
N VAL A 120 -9.99 -3.22 -0.35
CA VAL A 120 -10.89 -4.05 0.45
C VAL A 120 -10.27 -4.27 1.82
N SER A 121 -11.07 -4.07 2.86
CA SER A 121 -10.69 -4.46 4.22
C SER A 121 -11.56 -5.61 4.71
N SER A 122 -10.95 -6.67 5.22
CA SER A 122 -11.68 -7.79 5.83
C SER A 122 -10.79 -8.49 6.86
N GLN A 123 -11.37 -8.90 7.98
CA GLN A 123 -10.65 -9.68 8.99
C GLN A 123 -10.47 -11.12 8.53
N HIS A 124 -9.28 -11.67 8.77
CA HIS A 124 -8.88 -13.06 8.52
C HIS A 124 -8.86 -13.57 7.05
N VAL A 125 -9.65 -13.00 6.13
CA VAL A 125 -9.82 -13.49 4.74
C VAL A 125 -9.71 -12.39 3.68
N CYS A 126 -8.91 -11.34 3.94
CA CYS A 126 -8.83 -10.17 3.06
C CYS A 126 -8.36 -10.50 1.64
N PHE A 127 -7.46 -11.47 1.47
CA PHE A 127 -6.97 -11.90 0.17
C PHE A 127 -8.09 -12.52 -0.67
N GLU A 128 -8.82 -13.48 -0.11
CA GLU A 128 -9.95 -14.15 -0.76
C GLU A 128 -11.05 -13.16 -1.14
N ARG A 129 -11.36 -12.19 -0.26
CA ARG A 129 -12.32 -11.12 -0.57
C ARG A 129 -11.89 -10.25 -1.74
N GLY A 130 -10.58 -10.04 -1.94
CA GLY A 130 -10.08 -9.36 -3.13
C GLY A 130 -10.35 -10.16 -4.41
N LEU A 131 -10.17 -11.48 -4.36
CA LEU A 131 -10.41 -12.36 -5.51
C LEU A 131 -11.89 -12.41 -5.92
N GLU A 132 -12.81 -12.32 -4.95
CA GLU A 132 -14.26 -12.28 -5.22
C GLU A 132 -14.67 -11.06 -6.09
N LEU A 133 -13.87 -9.99 -6.10
CA LEU A 133 -14.11 -8.78 -6.90
C LEU A 133 -13.57 -8.85 -8.34
N LEU A 134 -12.88 -9.94 -8.70
CA LEU A 134 -12.37 -10.16 -10.07
C LEU A 134 -13.45 -10.63 -11.05
N ASN A 135 -14.68 -10.84 -10.56
CA ASN A 135 -15.83 -11.32 -11.32
C ASN A 135 -16.51 -10.22 -12.15
#